data_AF-A0A1N7IPJ0-F1
#
_entry.id   AF-A0A1N7IPJ0-F1
#
_cell.length_a   1.000
_cell.length_b   1.000
_cell.length_c   1.000
_cell.angle_alpha   90.00
_cell.angle_beta   90.00
_cell.angle_gamma   90.00
#
_symmetry.space_group_name_H-M   'P 1'
#
loop_
_entity.id
_entity.type
_entity.pdbx_description
1 polymer ?
#
loop_
_entity_poly.entity_id
_entity_poly.type
_entity_poly.pdbx_seq_one_letter_code
_entity_poly.pdbx_strand_id
1 'polypeptide(L)'
;MLVVDDSDLNRLVIGDMLHSLGLRVNTAANGAEAVEKFADGAYALVFLDIQMPVMDGFAAAEAMRECEEFARRPHCPIIALSATALKDDQERALEAGCDDYLVKPMRKESLIALLKTYLPMLENTPDAGAASAVQALFNEDIPVPVLEPELLPLLPSFFAHLDNETAQLVEALEKNDILALERVAHQAKGNAMLFGFQALVDILRGLEFAARAEREGDALRDELSLEERLATILREVEQLRKSCMNQGFLGSTDKTVPVRAE
;
A
#
# COMPACT_ATOMS: atom_id res chain seq x y z
N MET A 1 1.26 14.12 -12.69
CA MET A 1 0.69 13.89 -11.35
C MET A 1 1.83 13.62 -10.38
N LEU A 2 1.62 13.80 -9.09
CA LEU A 2 2.60 13.49 -8.05
C LEU A 2 2.00 12.42 -7.12
N VAL A 3 2.74 11.34 -6.87
CA VAL A 3 2.36 10.29 -5.92
C VAL A 3 3.37 10.29 -4.78
N VAL A 4 2.88 10.45 -3.57
CA VAL A 4 3.69 10.58 -2.36
C VAL A 4 3.28 9.47 -1.39
N ASP A 5 4.21 8.57 -1.09
CA ASP A 5 4.02 7.46 -0.14
C ASP A 5 5.41 6.97 0.30
N ASP A 6 5.59 6.58 1.55
CA ASP A 6 6.89 6.14 2.05
C ASP A 6 7.26 4.72 1.59
N SER A 7 6.28 3.93 1.16
CA SER A 7 6.48 2.61 0.56
C SER A 7 6.74 2.72 -0.94
N ASP A 8 7.93 2.29 -1.36
CA ASP A 8 8.31 2.19 -2.77
C ASP A 8 7.31 1.35 -3.59
N LEU A 9 6.76 0.30 -2.97
CA LEU A 9 5.78 -0.58 -3.60
C LEU A 9 4.43 0.12 -3.82
N ASN A 10 3.96 0.89 -2.84
CA ASN A 10 2.74 1.69 -2.99
C ASN A 10 2.89 2.72 -4.11
N ARG A 11 4.02 3.43 -4.12
CA ARG A 11 4.33 4.40 -5.20
C ARG A 11 4.38 3.72 -6.57
N LEU A 12 4.94 2.51 -6.64
CA LEU A 12 5.01 1.75 -7.89
C LEU A 12 3.63 1.30 -8.36
N VAL A 13 2.78 0.77 -7.48
CA VAL A 13 1.43 0.32 -7.86
C VAL A 13 0.54 1.48 -8.28
N ILE A 14 0.46 2.55 -7.50
CA ILE A 14 -0.33 3.72 -7.87
C ILE A 14 0.23 4.34 -9.15
N GLY A 15 1.57 4.42 -9.28
CA GLY A 15 2.23 4.87 -10.48
C GLY A 15 1.86 4.06 -11.72
N ASP A 16 1.84 2.73 -11.63
CA ASP A 16 1.52 1.83 -12.73
C ASP A 16 0.04 1.92 -13.14
N MET A 17 -0.88 1.96 -12.16
CA MET A 17 -2.30 2.19 -12.41
C MET A 17 -2.52 3.49 -13.21
N LEU A 18 -1.85 4.57 -12.82
CA LEU A 18 -1.93 5.86 -13.50
C LEU A 18 -1.24 5.87 -14.87
N HIS A 19 -0.09 5.21 -15.01
CA HIS A 19 0.59 5.05 -16.30
C HIS A 19 -0.26 4.24 -17.29
N SER A 20 -0.98 3.22 -16.83
CA SER A 20 -1.92 2.43 -17.65
C SER A 20 -3.05 3.29 -18.24
N LEU A 21 -3.41 4.38 -17.55
CA LEU A 21 -4.38 5.39 -17.99
C LEU A 21 -3.74 6.47 -18.89
N GLY A 22 -2.46 6.34 -19.24
CA GLY A 22 -1.72 7.28 -20.08
C GLY A 22 -1.27 8.55 -19.36
N LEU A 23 -1.33 8.59 -18.03
CA LEU A 23 -0.99 9.76 -17.22
C LEU A 23 0.49 9.74 -16.84
N ARG A 24 1.15 10.90 -16.86
CA ARG A 24 2.54 11.02 -16.39
C ARG A 24 2.58 11.14 -14.87
N VAL A 25 3.42 10.34 -14.23
CA VAL A 25 3.55 10.29 -12.77
C VAL A 25 4.97 10.60 -12.34
N ASN A 26 5.10 11.54 -11.41
CA ASN A 26 6.29 11.73 -10.59
C ASN A 26 6.00 11.13 -9.21
N THR A 27 7.04 10.63 -8.53
CA THR A 27 6.91 10.04 -7.19
C THR A 27 7.77 10.80 -6.18
N ALA A 28 7.41 10.77 -4.89
CA ALA A 28 8.21 11.27 -3.77
C ALA A 28 8.07 10.33 -2.56
N ALA A 29 9.15 10.07 -1.83
CA ALA A 29 9.19 9.07 -0.77
C ALA A 29 8.85 9.60 0.63
N ASN A 30 8.61 10.90 0.78
CA ASN A 30 8.19 11.54 2.04
C ASN A 30 7.61 12.94 1.77
N GLY A 31 7.03 13.56 2.80
CA GLY A 31 6.42 14.89 2.70
C GLY A 31 7.39 16.00 2.29
N ALA A 32 8.64 15.99 2.78
CA ALA A 32 9.60 17.05 2.48
C ALA A 32 10.03 17.04 1.00
N GLU A 33 10.33 15.85 0.46
CA GLU A 33 10.62 15.67 -0.97
C GLU A 33 9.41 16.05 -1.82
N ALA A 34 8.19 15.75 -1.34
CA ALA A 34 6.97 16.10 -2.03
C ALA A 34 6.80 17.62 -2.14
N VAL A 35 7.04 18.37 -1.06
CA VAL A 35 6.96 19.84 -1.06
C VAL A 35 8.00 20.45 -2.00
N GLU A 36 9.24 19.96 -1.98
CA GLU A 36 10.30 20.43 -2.91
C GLU A 36 9.89 20.21 -4.37
N LYS A 37 9.44 18.99 -4.70
CA LYS A 37 8.96 18.67 -6.05
C LYS A 37 7.73 19.49 -6.44
N PHE A 38 6.81 19.69 -5.50
CA PHE A 38 5.61 20.50 -5.71
C PHE A 38 5.95 21.97 -5.98
N ALA A 39 6.92 22.54 -5.28
CA ALA A 39 7.38 23.91 -5.51
C ALA A 39 7.98 24.09 -6.92
N ASP A 40 8.78 23.13 -7.38
CA ASP A 40 9.48 23.21 -8.67
C ASP A 40 8.65 22.74 -9.88
N GLY A 41 7.65 21.88 -9.66
CA GLY A 41 6.86 21.24 -10.71
C GLY A 41 5.42 21.72 -10.76
N ALA A 42 4.79 21.68 -11.94
CA ALA A 42 3.35 21.88 -12.09
C ALA A 42 2.64 20.51 -12.18
N TYR A 43 1.75 20.24 -11.22
CA TYR A 43 0.99 18.99 -11.16
C TYR A 43 -0.50 19.25 -11.37
N ALA A 44 -1.16 18.31 -12.05
CA ALA A 44 -2.60 18.35 -12.25
C ALA A 44 -3.37 17.77 -11.06
N LEU A 45 -2.73 16.90 -10.28
CA LEU A 45 -3.26 16.24 -9.08
C LEU A 45 -2.10 15.62 -8.29
N VAL A 46 -2.23 15.61 -6.97
CA VAL A 46 -1.32 14.97 -6.02
C VAL A 46 -2.07 13.89 -5.25
N PHE A 47 -1.50 12.68 -5.18
CA PHE A 47 -1.88 11.66 -4.21
C PHE A 47 -0.88 11.69 -3.06
N LEU A 48 -1.35 11.86 -1.84
CA LEU A 48 -0.53 12.14 -0.67
C LEU A 48 -0.85 11.20 0.48
N ASP A 49 0.06 10.28 0.79
CA ASP A 49 -0.05 9.48 2.01
C ASP A 49 -0.07 10.35 3.25
N ILE A 50 -1.02 10.10 4.14
CA ILE A 50 -1.15 10.83 5.40
C ILE A 50 -0.04 10.41 6.38
N GLN A 51 0.30 9.11 6.40
CA GLN A 51 1.20 8.55 7.41
C GLN A 51 2.57 8.29 6.81
N MET A 52 3.49 9.26 6.97
CA MET A 52 4.87 9.13 6.50
C MET A 52 5.86 9.59 7.57
N PRO A 53 7.08 9.02 7.60
CA PRO A 53 8.17 9.52 8.43
C PRO A 53 8.69 10.87 7.93
N VAL A 54 9.46 11.57 8.79
CA VAL A 54 10.08 12.89 8.55
C VAL A 54 9.09 14.05 8.50
N MET A 55 8.13 14.00 7.57
CA MET A 55 7.05 14.98 7.41
C MET A 55 5.79 14.22 7.02
N ASP A 56 4.75 14.33 7.85
CA ASP A 56 3.47 13.68 7.59
C ASP A 56 2.71 14.36 6.45
N GLY A 57 1.69 13.68 5.93
CA GLY A 57 0.91 14.19 4.79
C GLY A 57 0.12 15.44 5.12
N PHE A 58 -0.26 15.68 6.38
CA PHE A 58 -0.99 16.89 6.77
C PHE A 58 -0.07 18.11 6.67
N ALA A 59 1.11 18.05 7.27
CA ALA A 59 2.11 19.11 7.21
C ALA A 59 2.59 19.36 5.76
N ALA A 60 2.71 18.30 4.96
CA ALA A 60 3.05 18.43 3.54
C ALA A 60 1.92 19.14 2.75
N ALA A 61 0.65 18.82 3.01
CA ALA A 61 -0.47 19.49 2.36
C ALA A 61 -0.51 20.99 2.70
N GLU A 62 -0.37 21.34 3.98
CA GLU A 62 -0.31 22.73 4.44
C GLU A 62 0.83 23.50 3.74
N ALA A 63 2.04 22.91 3.71
CA ALA A 63 3.18 23.53 3.04
C ALA A 63 2.99 23.67 1.51
N MET A 64 2.31 22.72 0.86
CA MET A 64 1.95 22.83 -0.56
C MET A 64 0.96 23.97 -0.79
N ARG A 65 -0.03 24.17 0.08
CA ARG A 65 -0.97 25.30 -0.01
C ARG A 65 -0.27 26.63 0.20
N GLU A 66 0.65 26.74 1.14
CA GLU A 66 1.50 27.92 1.30
C GLU A 66 2.32 28.20 0.04
N CYS A 67 2.87 27.18 -0.61
CA CYS A 67 3.58 27.31 -1.88
C CYS A 67 2.66 27.83 -3.00
N GLU A 68 1.41 27.38 -3.06
CA GLU A 68 0.42 27.87 -4.03
C GLU A 68 0.11 29.36 -3.80
N GLU A 69 -0.14 29.75 -2.55
CA GLU A 69 -0.45 31.14 -2.19
C GLU A 69 0.74 32.06 -2.48
N PHE A 70 1.94 31.68 -2.01
CA PHE A 70 3.15 32.47 -2.17
C PHE A 70 3.52 32.67 -3.65
N ALA A 71 3.47 31.60 -4.44
CA ALA A 71 3.80 31.64 -5.87
C ALA A 71 2.61 32.03 -6.76
N ARG A 72 1.42 32.30 -6.19
CA ARG A 72 0.15 32.57 -6.90
C ARG A 72 -0.17 31.53 -7.97
N ARG A 73 0.03 30.27 -7.63
CA ARG A 73 -0.21 29.14 -8.53
C ARG A 73 -1.71 28.78 -8.54
N PRO A 74 -2.22 28.22 -9.64
CA PRO A 74 -3.56 27.67 -9.64
C PRO A 74 -3.65 26.53 -8.63
N HIS A 75 -4.85 26.38 -8.05
CA HIS A 75 -5.16 25.29 -7.13
C HIS A 75 -4.90 23.93 -7.77
N CYS A 76 -4.09 23.11 -7.11
CA CYS A 76 -3.82 21.74 -7.47
C CYS A 76 -4.60 20.80 -6.53
N PRO A 77 -5.46 19.91 -7.05
CA PRO A 77 -6.12 18.91 -6.22
C PRO A 77 -5.13 18.04 -5.45
N ILE A 78 -5.28 17.98 -4.12
CA ILE A 78 -4.51 17.10 -3.24
C ILE A 78 -5.46 16.06 -2.65
N ILE A 79 -5.20 14.79 -2.93
CA ILE A 79 -6.00 13.65 -2.52
C ILE A 79 -5.24 12.88 -1.45
N ALA A 80 -5.75 12.89 -0.24
CA ALA A 80 -5.14 12.19 0.88
C ALA A 80 -5.30 10.67 0.74
N LEU A 81 -4.25 9.90 0.98
CA LEU A 81 -4.30 8.44 1.04
C LEU A 81 -4.27 8.01 2.50
N SER A 82 -5.35 7.43 2.99
CA SER A 82 -5.43 6.96 4.39
C SER A 82 -5.42 5.44 4.46
N ALA A 83 -4.74 4.87 5.44
CA ALA A 83 -4.83 3.43 5.75
C ALA A 83 -6.19 3.04 6.36
N THR A 84 -6.98 4.00 6.84
CA THR A 84 -8.28 3.74 7.47
C THR A 84 -9.37 4.67 6.94
N ALA A 85 -10.63 4.24 7.04
CA ALA A 85 -11.79 5.06 6.68
C ALA A 85 -12.33 5.89 7.86
N LEU A 86 -11.47 6.23 8.84
CA LEU A 86 -11.89 6.94 10.04
C LEU A 86 -12.29 8.38 9.69
N LYS A 87 -13.43 8.81 10.24
CA LYS A 87 -14.00 10.15 9.99
C LYS A 87 -13.05 11.26 10.45
N ASP A 88 -12.34 11.04 11.55
CA ASP A 88 -11.37 12.00 12.09
C ASP A 88 -10.19 12.24 11.14
N ASP A 89 -9.71 11.19 10.44
CA ASP A 89 -8.63 11.33 9.45
C ASP A 89 -9.11 12.13 8.23
N GLN A 90 -10.36 11.93 7.81
CA GLN A 90 -10.97 12.69 6.73
C GLN A 90 -11.12 14.17 7.10
N GLU A 91 -11.64 14.46 8.29
CA GLU A 91 -11.82 15.85 8.76
C GLU A 91 -10.46 16.57 8.85
N ARG A 92 -9.46 15.92 9.43
CA ARG A 92 -8.09 16.46 9.50
C ARG A 92 -7.44 16.67 8.14
N ALA A 93 -7.69 15.78 7.18
CA ALA A 93 -7.17 15.92 5.82
C ALA A 93 -7.75 17.17 5.13
N LEU A 94 -9.06 17.38 5.28
CA LEU A 94 -9.73 18.56 4.74
C LEU A 94 -9.26 19.85 5.44
N GLU A 95 -9.07 19.81 6.76
CA GLU A 95 -8.53 20.94 7.54
C GLU A 95 -7.10 21.32 7.12
N ALA A 96 -6.26 20.31 6.81
CA ALA A 96 -4.91 20.51 6.28
C ALA A 96 -4.89 21.00 4.82
N GLY A 97 -6.05 21.13 4.18
CA GLY A 97 -6.19 21.67 2.84
C GLY A 97 -6.22 20.63 1.72
N CYS A 98 -6.39 19.33 2.02
CA CYS A 98 -6.69 18.32 1.01
C CYS A 98 -8.10 18.52 0.43
N ASP A 99 -8.30 18.14 -0.82
CA ASP A 99 -9.58 18.25 -1.53
C ASP A 99 -10.46 17.01 -1.36
N ASP A 100 -9.81 15.85 -1.21
CA ASP A 100 -10.49 14.56 -1.05
C ASP A 100 -9.60 13.55 -0.34
N TYR A 101 -10.13 12.34 -0.17
CA TYR A 101 -9.39 11.21 0.37
C TYR A 101 -9.74 9.90 -0.33
N LEU A 102 -8.77 8.97 -0.34
CA LEU A 102 -8.95 7.57 -0.72
C LEU A 102 -8.40 6.67 0.38
N VAL A 103 -9.12 5.58 0.63
CA VAL A 103 -8.70 4.55 1.57
C VAL A 103 -7.79 3.55 0.86
N LYS A 104 -6.65 3.24 1.46
CA LYS A 104 -5.72 2.20 1.05
C LYS A 104 -6.21 0.82 1.54
N PRO A 105 -6.12 -0.25 0.73
CA PRO A 105 -5.73 -0.25 -0.69
C PRO A 105 -6.85 0.32 -1.58
N MET A 106 -6.51 1.25 -2.48
CA MET A 106 -7.50 1.83 -3.40
C MET A 106 -7.66 0.93 -4.63
N ARG A 107 -8.92 0.66 -4.99
CA ARG A 107 -9.23 -0.11 -6.20
C ARG A 107 -9.17 0.78 -7.43
N LYS A 108 -8.92 0.16 -8.60
CA LYS A 108 -8.86 0.85 -9.88
C LYS A 108 -10.13 1.65 -10.19
N GLU A 109 -11.31 1.12 -9.85
CA GLU A 109 -12.58 1.81 -10.08
C GLU A 109 -12.68 3.09 -9.24
N SER A 110 -12.25 3.03 -7.98
CA SER A 110 -12.24 4.20 -7.08
C SER A 110 -11.27 5.27 -7.56
N LEU A 111 -10.08 4.85 -8.03
CA LEU A 111 -9.09 5.75 -8.62
C LEU A 111 -9.63 6.42 -9.90
N ILE A 112 -10.21 5.65 -10.82
CA ILE A 112 -10.78 6.19 -12.06
C ILE A 112 -11.94 7.15 -11.76
N ALA A 113 -12.83 6.80 -10.83
CA ALA A 113 -13.93 7.66 -10.43
C ALA A 113 -13.42 8.99 -9.90
N LEU A 114 -12.40 8.96 -9.05
CA LEU A 114 -11.77 10.17 -8.51
C LEU A 114 -11.12 11.01 -9.63
N LEU A 115 -10.37 10.37 -10.53
CA LEU A 115 -9.73 11.07 -11.63
C LEU A 115 -10.75 11.74 -12.56
N LYS A 116 -11.91 11.13 -12.80
CA LYS A 116 -12.99 11.76 -13.58
C LYS A 116 -13.54 13.01 -12.89
N THR A 117 -13.63 13.01 -11.56
CA THR A 117 -14.09 14.16 -10.77
C THR A 117 -13.12 15.34 -10.86
N TYR A 118 -11.82 15.09 -10.70
CA TYR A 118 -10.81 16.17 -10.61
C TYR A 118 -10.13 16.50 -11.94
N LEU A 119 -10.17 15.60 -12.92
CA LEU A 119 -9.63 15.79 -14.26
C LEU A 119 -10.74 15.54 -15.30
N PRO A 120 -11.76 16.43 -15.41
CA PRO A 120 -12.89 16.25 -16.34
C PRO A 120 -12.49 16.15 -17.81
N MET A 121 -11.26 16.54 -18.17
CA MET A 121 -10.67 16.27 -19.49
C MET A 121 -10.51 14.77 -19.83
N LEU A 122 -10.60 13.89 -18.83
CA LEU A 122 -10.60 12.44 -18.98
C LEU A 122 -11.98 11.84 -19.33
N GLU A 123 -13.05 12.66 -19.44
CA GLU A 123 -14.38 12.19 -19.85
C GLU A 123 -14.44 11.64 -21.29
N ASN A 124 -13.42 11.90 -22.12
CA ASN A 124 -13.36 11.49 -23.53
C ASN A 124 -12.46 10.28 -23.84
N THR A 125 -11.95 9.55 -22.85
CA THR A 125 -11.39 8.22 -23.14
C THR A 125 -12.56 7.29 -23.48
N PRO A 126 -12.60 6.71 -24.70
CA PRO A 126 -13.59 5.67 -25.00
C PRO A 126 -13.50 4.64 -23.89
N ASP A 127 -14.65 4.24 -23.37
CA ASP A 127 -14.81 3.11 -22.48
C ASP A 127 -13.89 1.98 -22.98
N ALA A 128 -12.75 1.80 -22.30
CA ALA A 128 -11.84 0.72 -22.60
C ALA A 128 -12.53 -0.52 -22.08
N GLY A 129 -13.41 -1.05 -22.93
CA GLY A 129 -14.12 -2.29 -22.74
C GLY A 129 -13.11 -3.40 -22.44
N ALA A 130 -13.00 -3.73 -21.16
CA ALA A 130 -12.47 -4.99 -20.67
C ALA A 130 -13.14 -5.36 -19.33
N ALA A 131 -14.42 -5.05 -19.20
CA ALA A 131 -15.28 -5.56 -18.13
C ALA A 131 -16.36 -6.48 -18.74
N SER A 132 -15.94 -7.57 -19.40
CA SER A 132 -16.78 -8.75 -19.68
C SER A 132 -15.99 -9.77 -20.51
N ALA A 133 -15.28 -10.69 -19.85
CA ALA A 133 -14.87 -11.98 -20.46
C ALA A 133 -14.21 -13.00 -19.49
N VAL A 134 -14.10 -12.76 -18.18
CA VAL A 134 -13.48 -13.75 -17.26
C VAL A 134 -14.36 -14.07 -16.04
N GLN A 135 -15.69 -14.06 -16.22
CA GLN A 135 -16.65 -14.51 -15.20
C GLN A 135 -17.21 -15.91 -15.49
N ALA A 136 -16.53 -16.70 -16.33
CA ALA A 136 -16.99 -18.03 -16.70
C ALA A 136 -15.81 -18.93 -16.98
N LEU A 137 -15.11 -19.33 -15.92
CA LEU A 137 -14.23 -20.49 -15.78
C LEU A 137 -13.73 -20.40 -14.33
N PHE A 138 -14.03 -21.40 -13.51
CA PHE A 138 -13.39 -21.82 -12.24
C PHE A 138 -14.49 -22.33 -11.30
N ASN A 139 -14.87 -23.59 -11.56
CA ASN A 139 -15.51 -24.46 -10.59
C ASN A 139 -14.44 -25.05 -9.66
N GLU A 140 -14.82 -25.11 -8.38
CA GLU A 140 -14.36 -25.95 -7.28
C GLU A 140 -12.95 -25.73 -6.65
N ASP A 141 -13.03 -25.37 -5.37
CA ASP A 141 -12.10 -25.58 -4.25
C ASP A 141 -10.68 -24.98 -4.32
N ILE A 142 -10.63 -23.67 -4.05
CA ILE A 142 -9.69 -22.90 -3.18
C ILE A 142 -9.93 -21.43 -3.54
N PRO A 143 -10.15 -20.48 -2.59
CA PRO A 143 -10.26 -19.06 -2.95
C PRO A 143 -8.86 -18.55 -3.35
N VAL A 144 -8.54 -18.67 -4.63
CA VAL A 144 -7.35 -18.05 -5.22
C VAL A 144 -7.63 -16.54 -5.32
N PRO A 145 -6.72 -15.68 -4.83
CA PRO A 145 -6.83 -14.25 -5.08
C PRO A 145 -6.70 -14.03 -6.59
N VAL A 146 -7.77 -13.53 -7.21
CA VAL A 146 -7.73 -13.06 -8.60
C VAL A 146 -6.86 -11.81 -8.61
N LEU A 147 -5.56 -11.99 -8.86
CA LEU A 147 -4.62 -10.90 -9.05
C LEU A 147 -5.02 -10.14 -10.32
N GLU A 148 -5.14 -8.81 -10.23
CA GLU A 148 -5.34 -7.98 -11.40
C GLU A 148 -4.14 -8.16 -12.36
N PRO A 149 -4.35 -8.30 -13.69
CA PRO A 149 -3.28 -8.58 -14.65
C PRO A 149 -2.09 -7.60 -14.59
N GLU A 150 -2.37 -6.36 -14.17
CA GLU A 150 -1.40 -5.26 -14.01
C GLU A 150 -0.49 -5.45 -12.80
N LEU A 151 -0.91 -6.22 -11.78
CA LEU A 151 -0.10 -6.51 -10.59
C LEU A 151 0.85 -7.69 -10.80
N LEU A 152 0.62 -8.54 -11.81
CA LEU A 152 1.46 -9.71 -12.09
C LEU A 152 2.94 -9.38 -12.29
N PRO A 153 3.34 -8.34 -13.06
CA PRO A 153 4.74 -7.97 -13.22
C PRO A 153 5.39 -7.48 -11.93
N LEU A 154 4.59 -7.08 -10.94
CA LEU A 154 5.06 -6.53 -9.66
C LEU A 154 5.26 -7.60 -8.60
N LEU A 155 4.80 -8.84 -8.83
CA LEU A 155 4.95 -9.95 -7.89
C LEU A 155 6.40 -10.21 -7.45
N PRO A 156 7.43 -10.22 -8.33
CA PRO A 156 8.81 -10.40 -7.88
C PRO A 156 9.25 -9.30 -6.91
N SER A 157 8.84 -8.05 -7.16
CA SER A 157 9.15 -6.94 -6.26
C SER A 157 8.43 -7.11 -4.92
N PHE A 158 7.15 -7.48 -4.94
CA PHE A 158 6.39 -7.78 -3.73
C PHE A 158 7.07 -8.85 -2.87
N PHE A 159 7.48 -9.98 -3.47
CA PHE A 159 8.13 -11.04 -2.72
C PHE A 159 9.51 -10.64 -2.19
N ALA A 160 10.27 -9.82 -2.91
CA ALA A 160 11.53 -9.27 -2.39
C ALA A 160 11.33 -8.36 -1.18
N HIS A 161 10.27 -7.53 -1.18
CA HIS A 161 9.91 -6.70 -0.03
C HIS A 161 9.45 -7.57 1.15
N LEU A 162 8.59 -8.56 0.87
CA LEU A 162 8.08 -9.47 1.87
C LEU A 162 9.18 -10.31 2.53
N ASP A 163 10.23 -10.69 1.79
CA ASP A 163 11.41 -11.36 2.35
C ASP A 163 12.16 -10.45 3.33
N ASN A 164 12.31 -9.16 3.00
CA ASN A 164 12.93 -8.18 3.90
C ASN A 164 12.06 -7.94 5.15
N GLU A 165 10.75 -7.78 4.98
CA GLU A 165 9.81 -7.59 6.08
C GLU A 165 9.78 -8.81 7.01
N THR A 166 9.72 -10.03 6.46
CA THR A 166 9.75 -11.25 7.29
C THR A 166 11.07 -11.42 8.03
N ALA A 167 12.21 -11.05 7.44
CA ALA A 167 13.49 -11.01 8.14
C ALA A 167 13.50 -9.99 9.29
N GLN A 168 12.93 -8.80 9.07
CA GLN A 168 12.80 -7.77 10.11
C GLN A 168 11.85 -8.20 11.24
N LEU A 169 10.77 -8.92 10.94
CA LEU A 169 9.88 -9.49 11.97
C LEU A 169 10.62 -10.49 12.86
N VAL A 170 11.43 -11.37 12.26
CA VAL A 170 12.26 -12.33 13.02
C VAL A 170 13.25 -11.59 13.91
N GLU A 171 13.98 -10.62 13.36
CA GLU A 171 14.96 -9.83 14.12
C GLU A 171 14.31 -9.03 15.28
N ALA A 172 13.15 -8.43 15.03
CA ALA A 172 12.41 -7.68 16.05
C ALA A 172 12.00 -8.59 17.21
N LEU A 173 11.52 -9.80 16.90
CA LEU A 173 11.13 -10.79 17.90
C LEU A 173 12.34 -11.30 18.70
N GLU A 174 13.47 -11.61 18.05
CA GLU A 174 14.72 -12.03 18.72
C GLU A 174 15.26 -10.96 19.69
N LYS A 175 15.10 -9.68 19.34
CA LYS A 175 15.51 -8.54 20.16
C LYS A 175 14.46 -8.10 21.18
N ASN A 176 13.29 -8.73 21.18
CA ASN A 176 12.14 -8.32 21.97
C ASN A 176 11.72 -6.85 21.73
N ASP A 177 11.90 -6.37 20.49
CA ASP A 177 11.50 -5.02 20.05
C ASP A 177 10.06 -5.05 19.54
N ILE A 178 9.13 -4.99 20.47
CA ILE A 178 7.69 -5.09 20.20
C ILE A 178 7.18 -3.95 19.32
N LEU A 179 7.77 -2.75 19.43
CA LEU A 179 7.39 -1.61 18.60
C LEU A 179 7.81 -1.83 17.14
N ALA A 180 9.03 -2.32 16.91
CA ALA A 180 9.46 -2.69 15.58
C ALA A 180 8.59 -3.82 14.99
N LEU A 181 8.24 -4.81 15.81
CA LEU A 181 7.36 -5.92 15.41
C LEU A 181 5.98 -5.43 14.96
N GLU A 182 5.33 -4.57 15.76
CA GLU A 182 4.04 -3.94 15.43
C GLU A 182 4.13 -3.17 14.09
N ARG A 183 5.16 -2.33 13.95
CA ARG A 183 5.35 -1.48 12.76
C ARG A 183 5.58 -2.29 11.49
N VAL A 184 6.47 -3.28 11.53
CA VAL A 184 6.78 -4.11 10.34
C VAL A 184 5.57 -4.99 9.98
N ALA A 185 4.84 -5.52 10.96
CA ALA A 185 3.62 -6.28 10.70
C ALA A 185 2.54 -5.40 10.03
N HIS A 186 2.39 -4.15 10.49
CA HIS A 186 1.51 -3.17 9.87
C HIS A 186 1.87 -2.90 8.40
N GLN A 187 3.15 -2.67 8.13
CA GLN A 187 3.66 -2.41 6.78
C GLN A 187 3.44 -3.61 5.84
N ALA A 188 3.86 -4.80 6.26
CA ALA A 188 3.70 -6.03 5.49
C ALA A 188 2.22 -6.34 5.20
N LYS A 189 1.33 -6.06 6.16
CA LYS A 189 -0.12 -6.20 6.00
C LYS A 189 -0.64 -5.28 4.89
N GLY A 190 -0.20 -4.02 4.87
CA GLY A 190 -0.55 -3.07 3.81
C GLY A 190 -0.11 -3.54 2.43
N ASN A 191 1.12 -4.05 2.32
CA ASN A 191 1.64 -4.60 1.07
C ASN A 191 0.86 -5.86 0.62
N ALA A 192 0.53 -6.77 1.53
CA ALA A 192 -0.27 -7.96 1.22
C ALA A 192 -1.70 -7.60 0.77
N MET A 193 -2.29 -6.55 1.35
CA MET A 193 -3.60 -6.03 0.96
C MET A 193 -3.62 -5.53 -0.49
N LEU A 194 -2.54 -4.89 -0.95
CA LEU A 194 -2.40 -4.34 -2.30
C LEU A 194 -2.54 -5.42 -3.39
N PHE A 195 -2.05 -6.63 -3.11
CA PHE A 195 -2.11 -7.78 -4.00
C PHE A 195 -3.33 -8.68 -3.74
N GLY A 196 -4.21 -8.29 -2.80
CA GLY A 196 -5.41 -9.06 -2.46
C GLY A 196 -5.12 -10.37 -1.72
N PHE A 197 -3.96 -10.51 -1.09
CA PHE A 197 -3.57 -11.74 -0.38
C PHE A 197 -4.22 -11.82 1.00
N GLN A 198 -5.55 -12.03 1.01
CA GLN A 198 -6.38 -11.93 2.20
C GLN A 198 -5.95 -12.84 3.35
N ALA A 199 -5.53 -14.08 3.06
CA ALA A 199 -5.04 -15.01 4.08
C ALA A 199 -3.81 -14.44 4.81
N LEU A 200 -2.82 -13.93 4.06
CA LEU A 200 -1.64 -13.29 4.62
C LEU A 200 -1.98 -12.01 5.40
N VAL A 201 -2.90 -11.20 4.90
CA VAL A 201 -3.41 -10.00 5.58
C VAL A 201 -4.01 -10.32 6.94
N ASP A 202 -4.82 -11.38 7.03
CA ASP A 202 -5.49 -11.75 8.27
C ASP A 202 -4.49 -12.27 9.32
N ILE A 203 -3.47 -13.02 8.90
CA ILE A 203 -2.41 -13.49 9.80
C ILE A 203 -1.55 -12.30 10.28
N LEU A 204 -1.17 -11.40 9.39
CA LEU A 204 -0.37 -10.21 9.74
C LEU A 204 -1.12 -9.25 10.67
N ARG A 205 -2.42 -9.06 10.46
CA ARG A 205 -3.29 -8.32 11.39
C ARG A 205 -3.30 -8.96 12.77
N GLY A 206 -3.32 -10.29 12.83
CA GLY A 206 -3.24 -11.04 14.07
C GLY A 206 -1.92 -10.81 14.83
N LEU A 207 -0.78 -10.73 14.12
CA LEU A 207 0.52 -10.42 14.74
C LEU A 207 0.58 -8.96 15.22
N GLU A 208 0.16 -8.01 14.39
CA GLU A 208 0.12 -6.58 14.72
C GLU A 208 -0.72 -6.31 15.97
N PHE A 209 -1.92 -6.90 16.05
CA PHE A 209 -2.79 -6.77 17.22
C PHE A 209 -2.15 -7.35 18.49
N ALA A 210 -1.52 -8.53 18.36
CA ALA A 210 -0.85 -9.17 19.48
C ALA A 210 0.34 -8.33 20.00
N ALA A 211 1.18 -7.84 19.10
CA ALA A 211 2.30 -6.96 19.44
C ALA A 211 1.83 -5.67 20.13
N ARG A 212 0.76 -5.06 19.60
CA ARG A 212 0.20 -3.85 20.19
C ARG A 212 -0.31 -4.06 21.61
N ALA A 213 -1.06 -5.13 21.86
CA ALA A 213 -1.59 -5.37 23.20
C ALA A 213 -0.48 -5.76 24.20
N GLU A 214 0.57 -6.47 23.77
CA GLU A 214 1.75 -6.71 24.60
C GLU A 214 2.47 -5.41 24.96
N ARG A 215 2.61 -4.48 24.01
CA ARG A 215 3.15 -3.14 24.24
C ARG A 215 2.31 -2.32 25.22
N GLU A 216 0.99 -2.44 25.15
CA GLU A 216 0.03 -1.73 26.01
C GLU A 216 -0.12 -2.40 27.40
N GLY A 217 0.53 -3.56 27.61
CA GLY A 217 0.46 -4.31 28.88
C GLY A 217 -0.86 -5.03 29.09
N ASP A 218 -1.65 -5.17 28.02
CA ASP A 218 -2.89 -5.93 28.03
C ASP A 218 -2.57 -7.42 28.00
N ALA A 219 -3.01 -8.14 29.03
CA ALA A 219 -2.90 -9.60 29.07
C ALA A 219 -3.84 -10.20 28.01
N LEU A 220 -3.33 -10.36 26.79
CA LEU A 220 -3.97 -11.15 25.74
C LEU A 220 -4.21 -12.56 26.27
N ARG A 221 -5.49 -12.96 26.35
CA ARG A 221 -5.90 -14.36 26.50
C ARG A 221 -5.92 -15.07 25.14
N ASP A 222 -4.96 -14.76 24.29
CA ASP A 222 -4.86 -15.38 22.97
C ASP A 222 -4.09 -16.69 23.07
N GLU A 223 -4.51 -17.72 22.33
CA GLU A 223 -3.94 -19.07 22.43
C GLU A 223 -2.53 -19.19 21.80
N LEU A 224 -2.15 -18.24 20.93
CA LEU A 224 -0.91 -18.29 20.15
C LEU A 224 0.07 -17.18 20.56
N SER A 225 1.32 -17.56 20.85
CA SER A 225 2.43 -16.64 21.12
C SER A 225 2.81 -15.81 19.89
N LEU A 226 3.57 -14.73 20.09
CA LEU A 226 4.13 -13.94 18.97
C LEU A 226 5.00 -14.81 18.04
N GLU A 227 5.73 -15.78 18.60
CA GLU A 227 6.59 -16.68 17.83
C GLU A 227 5.76 -17.63 16.97
N GLU A 228 4.67 -18.18 17.50
CA GLU A 228 3.77 -19.06 16.75
C GLU A 228 3.03 -18.33 15.63
N ARG A 229 2.69 -17.06 15.84
CA ARG A 229 2.12 -16.18 14.81
C ARG A 229 3.14 -15.91 13.71
N LEU A 230 4.37 -15.58 14.06
CA LEU A 230 5.43 -15.36 13.08
C LEU A 230 5.73 -16.64 12.28
N ALA A 231 5.79 -17.80 12.92
CA ALA A 231 5.96 -19.09 12.24
C ALA A 231 4.79 -19.39 11.28
N THR A 232 3.59 -18.90 11.58
CA THR A 232 2.42 -19.02 10.68
C THR A 232 2.55 -18.09 9.47
N ILE A 233 3.02 -16.85 9.66
CA ILE A 233 3.32 -15.93 8.56
C ILE A 233 4.36 -16.53 7.61
N LEU A 234 5.49 -17.01 8.14
CA LEU A 234 6.56 -17.59 7.30
C LEU A 234 6.06 -18.76 6.45
N ARG A 235 5.22 -19.63 7.03
CA ARG A 235 4.59 -20.75 6.30
C ARG A 235 3.64 -20.27 5.21
N GLU A 236 2.80 -19.28 5.50
CA GLU A 236 1.87 -18.71 4.52
C GLU A 236 2.62 -18.05 3.36
N VAL A 237 3.67 -17.28 3.63
CA VAL A 237 4.50 -16.65 2.60
C VAL A 237 5.12 -17.70 1.67
N GLU A 238 5.63 -18.81 2.22
CA GLU A 238 6.17 -19.91 1.42
C GLU A 238 5.10 -20.60 0.56
N GLN A 239 3.91 -20.84 1.12
CA GLN A 239 2.79 -21.43 0.38
C GLN A 239 2.31 -20.52 -0.75
N LEU A 240 2.17 -19.23 -0.46
CA LEU A 240 1.78 -18.21 -1.43
C LEU A 240 2.78 -18.14 -2.58
N ARG A 241 4.09 -18.10 -2.27
CA ARG A 241 5.16 -18.12 -3.28
C ARG A 241 5.08 -19.35 -4.17
N LYS A 242 4.91 -20.55 -3.58
CA LYS A 242 4.74 -21.80 -4.33
C LYS A 242 3.52 -21.77 -5.24
N SER A 243 2.40 -21.22 -4.75
CA SER A 243 1.18 -21.06 -5.54
C SER A 243 1.41 -20.16 -6.76
N CYS A 244 2.04 -19.00 -6.58
CA CYS A 244 2.38 -18.07 -7.67
C CYS A 244 3.35 -18.69 -8.68
N MET A 245 4.34 -19.47 -8.24
CA MET A 245 5.24 -20.21 -9.12
C MET A 245 4.51 -21.28 -9.95
N ASN A 246 3.63 -22.06 -9.31
CA ASN A 246 2.86 -23.12 -10.00
C ASN A 246 1.92 -22.55 -11.07
N GLN A 247 1.42 -21.34 -10.87
CA GLN A 247 0.59 -20.61 -11.83
C GLN A 247 1.40 -19.90 -12.93
N GLY A 248 2.74 -19.98 -12.87
CA GLY A 248 3.64 -19.37 -13.86
C GLY A 248 3.82 -17.85 -13.71
N PHE A 249 3.41 -17.28 -12.58
CA PHE A 249 3.54 -15.84 -12.30
C PHE A 249 4.94 -15.45 -11.79
N LEU A 250 5.72 -16.42 -11.30
CA LEU A 250 7.10 -16.24 -10.84
C LEU A 250 8.06 -17.16 -11.59
N GLY A 251 9.26 -16.66 -11.90
CA GLY A 251 10.35 -17.44 -12.49
C GLY A 251 11.04 -18.37 -11.48
N SER A 252 11.70 -19.43 -11.97
CA SER A 252 12.36 -20.46 -11.14
C SER A 252 13.59 -19.99 -10.35
N THR A 253 14.01 -18.74 -10.51
CA THR A 253 15.21 -18.15 -9.89
C THR A 253 14.96 -17.52 -8.53
N ASP A 254 13.71 -17.40 -8.10
CA ASP A 254 13.32 -16.73 -6.86
C ASP A 254 13.36 -17.70 -5.67
N LYS A 255 14.55 -18.21 -5.38
CA LYS A 255 14.76 -19.25 -4.37
C LYS A 255 14.56 -18.69 -2.95
N THR A 256 13.76 -19.42 -2.20
CA THR A 256 13.50 -19.27 -0.77
C THR A 256 14.78 -18.99 0.03
N VAL A 257 14.72 -17.99 0.91
CA VAL A 257 15.67 -17.86 2.02
C VAL A 257 15.45 -19.09 2.92
N PRO A 258 16.47 -19.92 3.19
CA PRO A 258 16.30 -21.09 4.04
C PRO A 258 16.05 -20.62 5.48
N VAL A 259 14.88 -20.98 6.03
CA VAL A 259 14.64 -20.94 7.47
C VAL A 259 15.65 -21.88 8.11
N ARG A 260 16.61 -21.33 8.86
CA ARG A 260 17.55 -22.13 9.65
C ARG A 260 16.76 -22.86 10.74
N ALA A 261 16.70 -24.18 10.62
CA ALA A 261 16.39 -25.05 11.73
C ALA A 261 17.68 -25.21 12.55
N GLU A 262 17.68 -24.74 13.79
CA GLU A 262 18.46 -25.27 14.92
C GLU A 262 17.96 -24.68 16.24
#